data_AF-A0A5P0YNI7-F1
#
_entry.id   AF-A0A5P0YNI7-F1
#
_cell.length_a   1.000
_cell.length_b   1.000
_cell.length_c   1.000
_cell.angle_alpha   90.00
_cell.angle_beta   90.00
_cell.angle_gamma   90.00
#
_symmetry.space_group_name_H-M   'P 1'
#
loop_
_entity.id
_entity.type
_entity.pdbx_description
1 polymer ?
#
loop_
_entity_poly.entity_id
_entity_poly.type
_entity_poly.pdbx_seq_one_letter_code
_entity_poly.pdbx_strand_id
1 'polypeptide(L)'
;MHPSPRLPGRPAPARRPPLPPRPLLDAVCRAQTASCGVDLDELRQLTWLRWLEHLGDTGGPPEPADVWIRATVRIEAARLRSGARRETAVPPARIARLARPPARLEQHRHGHRAGHALPDRPAADPEEHYLATERRRALRRLITRLPGRCPRLLTALLAADGATYQEIAGELGISQGSVGPLRSRCLGCLRRMLVTEVGIVERGGRVR
;
A
#
# COMPACT_ATOMS: atom_id res chain seq x y z
N MET A 1 -22.38 -63.12 26.40
CA MET A 1 -21.97 -61.89 27.08
C MET A 1 -20.91 -61.21 26.23
N HIS A 2 -21.32 -60.39 25.25
CA HIS A 2 -20.36 -59.65 24.41
C HIS A 2 -20.07 -58.29 25.04
N PRO A 3 -18.79 -57.90 25.18
CA PRO A 3 -18.46 -56.59 25.73
C PRO A 3 -18.80 -55.51 24.69
N SER A 4 -19.56 -54.50 25.10
CA SER A 4 -19.83 -53.32 24.28
C SER A 4 -18.52 -52.56 24.01
N PRO A 5 -18.29 -52.08 22.77
CA PRO A 5 -17.12 -51.28 22.46
C PRO A 5 -17.21 -49.93 23.17
N ARG A 6 -16.17 -49.56 23.91
CA ARG A 6 -16.03 -48.21 24.46
C ARG A 6 -15.90 -47.23 23.29
N LEU A 7 -16.86 -46.31 23.19
CA LEU A 7 -16.74 -45.17 22.30
C LEU A 7 -15.48 -44.37 22.66
N PRO A 8 -14.68 -43.91 21.68
CA PRO A 8 -13.53 -43.07 21.95
C PRO A 8 -13.98 -41.82 22.69
N GLY A 9 -13.26 -41.50 23.77
CA GLY A 9 -13.55 -40.33 24.61
C GLY A 9 -13.64 -39.06 23.76
N ARG A 10 -14.66 -38.24 24.04
CA ARG A 10 -14.90 -36.99 23.34
C ARG A 10 -13.61 -36.14 23.37
N PRO A 11 -13.09 -35.67 22.21
CA PRO A 11 -11.87 -34.88 22.17
C PRO A 11 -12.04 -33.66 23.08
N ALA A 12 -10.98 -33.32 23.80
CA ALA A 12 -10.96 -32.14 24.66
C ALA A 12 -11.38 -30.91 23.82
N PRO A 13 -12.22 -30.01 24.36
CA PRO A 13 -12.66 -28.85 23.61
C PRO A 13 -11.43 -28.04 23.17
N ALA A 14 -11.34 -27.75 21.87
CA ALA A 14 -10.28 -26.93 21.33
C ALA A 14 -10.22 -25.61 22.12
N ARG A 15 -9.05 -25.29 22.65
CA ARG A 15 -8.81 -24.06 23.41
C ARG A 15 -9.16 -22.89 22.49
N ARG A 16 -10.12 -22.04 22.90
CA ARG A 16 -10.55 -20.90 22.08
C ARG A 16 -9.33 -20.03 21.73
N PRO A 17 -9.13 -19.64 20.46
CA PRO A 17 -8.00 -18.82 20.07
C PRO A 17 -8.10 -17.44 20.77
N PRO A 18 -6.96 -16.85 21.17
CA PRO A 18 -6.95 -15.51 21.76
C PRO A 18 -7.38 -14.48 20.72
N LEU A 19 -8.47 -13.76 21.00
CA LEU A 19 -9.05 -12.77 20.09
C LEU A 19 -8.38 -11.39 20.28
N PRO A 20 -8.36 -10.53 19.25
CA PRO A 20 -7.86 -9.17 19.41
C PRO A 20 -8.71 -8.37 20.41
N PRO A 21 -8.10 -7.45 21.18
CA PRO A 21 -8.84 -6.56 22.08
C PRO A 21 -9.82 -5.67 21.31
N ARG A 22 -11.11 -6.03 21.33
CA ARG A 22 -12.17 -5.35 20.58
C ARG A 22 -12.27 -3.84 20.81
N PRO A 23 -12.21 -3.30 22.05
CA PRO A 23 -12.29 -1.87 22.26
C PRO A 23 -11.16 -1.09 21.55
N LEU A 24 -9.95 -1.66 21.54
CA LEU A 24 -8.79 -1.06 20.89
C LEU A 24 -8.91 -1.16 19.36
N LEU A 25 -9.28 -2.33 18.84
CA LEU A 25 -9.51 -2.52 17.40
C LEU A 25 -10.58 -1.56 16.87
N ASP A 26 -11.74 -1.49 17.53
CA ASP A 26 -12.84 -0.61 17.14
C ASP A 26 -12.44 0.87 17.22
N ALA A 27 -11.67 1.29 18.23
CA ALA A 27 -11.18 2.66 18.35
C ALA A 27 -10.21 3.02 17.21
N VAL A 28 -9.26 2.15 16.89
CA VAL A 28 -8.26 2.38 15.84
C VAL A 28 -8.90 2.36 14.46
N CYS A 29 -9.81 1.42 14.18
CA CYS A 29 -10.55 1.38 12.91
C CYS A 29 -11.41 2.64 12.73
N ARG A 30 -12.17 3.08 13.74
CA ARG A 30 -12.97 4.32 13.68
C ARG A 30 -12.12 5.57 13.43
N ALA A 31 -11.00 5.70 14.13
CA ALA A 31 -10.09 6.81 13.93
C ALA A 31 -9.50 6.81 12.50
N GLN A 32 -9.20 5.62 11.95
CA GLN A 32 -8.66 5.48 10.61
C GLN A 32 -9.71 5.82 9.55
N THR A 33 -10.93 5.27 9.63
CA THR A 33 -11.98 5.46 8.61
C THR A 33 -12.43 6.91 8.50
N ALA A 34 -12.48 7.64 9.62
CA ALA A 34 -12.75 9.08 9.65
C ALA A 34 -11.74 9.89 8.81
N SER A 35 -10.50 9.41 8.66
CA SER A 35 -9.44 10.10 7.92
C SER A 35 -9.34 9.71 6.44
N CYS A 36 -9.97 8.60 6.03
CA CYS A 36 -9.71 8.03 4.71
C CYS A 36 -10.90 7.48 3.92
N GLY A 37 -12.13 7.54 4.46
CA GLY A 37 -13.36 7.23 3.73
C GLY A 37 -13.49 5.76 3.30
N VAL A 38 -12.83 4.85 4.00
CA VAL A 38 -12.98 3.39 3.83
C VAL A 38 -14.07 2.88 4.77
N ASP A 39 -14.71 1.75 4.42
CA ASP A 39 -15.73 1.14 5.25
C ASP A 39 -15.16 0.64 6.59
N LEU A 40 -15.87 0.90 7.69
CA LEU A 40 -15.43 0.56 9.04
C LEU A 40 -15.43 -0.95 9.27
N ASP A 41 -16.49 -1.63 8.82
CA ASP A 41 -16.71 -3.04 9.08
C ASP A 41 -15.75 -3.88 8.24
N GLU A 42 -15.50 -3.50 6.99
CA GLU A 42 -14.51 -4.13 6.12
C GLU A 42 -13.10 -4.03 6.71
N LEU A 43 -12.70 -2.83 7.18
CA LEU A 43 -11.39 -2.62 7.80
C LEU A 43 -11.22 -3.45 9.10
N ARG A 44 -12.29 -3.56 9.88
CA ARG A 44 -12.32 -4.40 11.09
C ARG A 44 -12.23 -5.89 10.74
N GLN A 45 -13.00 -6.34 9.75
CA GLN A 45 -13.01 -7.74 9.30
C GLN A 45 -11.65 -8.18 8.75
N LEU A 46 -11.02 -7.36 7.91
CA LEU A 46 -9.68 -7.65 7.38
C LEU A 46 -8.63 -7.70 8.49
N THR A 47 -8.66 -6.75 9.43
CA THR A 47 -7.72 -6.76 10.55
C THR A 47 -7.93 -7.99 11.44
N TRP A 48 -9.18 -8.40 11.65
CA TRP A 48 -9.52 -9.61 12.40
C TRP A 48 -9.03 -10.87 11.70
N LEU A 49 -9.19 -10.97 10.37
CA LEU A 49 -8.67 -12.07 9.57
C LEU A 49 -7.15 -12.18 9.70
N ARG A 50 -6.43 -11.06 9.54
CA ARG A 50 -4.96 -11.01 9.67
C ARG A 50 -4.49 -11.45 11.05
N TRP A 51 -5.26 -11.16 12.11
CA TRP A 51 -4.95 -11.62 13.46
C TRP A 51 -5.07 -13.15 13.55
N LEU A 52 -6.16 -13.72 13.02
CA LEU A 52 -6.35 -15.17 13.02
C LEU A 52 -5.31 -15.92 12.19
N GLU A 53 -4.93 -15.37 11.04
CA GLU A 53 -3.83 -15.90 10.22
C GLU A 53 -2.51 -15.87 11.01
N HIS A 54 -2.20 -14.76 11.67
CA HIS A 54 -1.02 -14.67 12.54
C HIS A 54 -1.04 -15.75 13.64
N LEU A 55 -2.17 -15.98 14.30
CA LEU A 55 -2.30 -17.06 15.29
C LEU A 55 -2.03 -18.44 14.68
N GLY A 56 -2.48 -18.67 13.45
CA GLY A 56 -2.24 -19.92 12.73
C GLY A 56 -0.77 -20.14 12.39
N ASP A 57 -0.07 -19.07 12.01
CA ASP A 57 1.33 -19.11 11.59
C ASP A 57 2.30 -19.18 12.77
N THR A 58 2.05 -18.43 13.84
CA THR A 58 2.99 -18.29 14.97
C THR A 58 2.57 -19.08 16.22
N GLY A 59 1.34 -19.57 16.26
CA GLY A 59 0.78 -20.29 17.42
C GLY A 59 0.44 -19.39 18.61
N GLY A 60 0.59 -18.07 18.50
CA GLY A 60 0.36 -17.10 19.58
C GLY A 60 -0.13 -15.74 19.08
N PRO A 61 -0.77 -14.93 19.95
CA PRO A 61 -1.19 -13.59 19.59
C PRO A 61 0.02 -12.69 19.30
N PRO A 62 -0.12 -11.70 18.40
CA PRO A 62 0.95 -10.75 18.15
C PRO A 62 1.19 -9.88 19.38
N GLU A 63 2.47 -9.75 19.77
CA GLU A 63 2.89 -8.94 20.91
C GLU A 63 3.94 -7.90 20.48
N PRO A 64 3.77 -6.59 20.80
CA PRO A 64 2.63 -6.00 21.49
C PRO A 64 1.38 -5.89 20.60
N ALA A 65 0.24 -6.36 21.10
CA ALA A 65 -1.02 -6.40 20.34
C ALA A 65 -1.47 -5.02 19.81
N ASP A 66 -1.22 -3.95 20.56
CA ASP A 66 -1.64 -2.60 20.24
C ASP A 66 -0.85 -1.98 19.09
N VAL A 67 0.46 -2.25 19.04
CA VAL A 67 1.35 -1.83 17.96
C VAL A 67 0.95 -2.56 16.68
N TRP A 68 0.72 -3.87 16.79
CA TRP A 68 0.32 -4.70 15.66
C TRP A 68 -1.02 -4.26 15.07
N ILE A 69 -2.05 -4.05 15.90
CA ILE A 69 -3.38 -3.59 15.45
C ILE A 69 -3.27 -2.26 14.70
N ARG A 70 -2.51 -1.29 15.23
CA ARG A 70 -2.31 0.02 14.57
C ARG A 70 -1.58 -0.11 13.24
N ALA A 71 -0.61 -1.00 13.13
CA ALA A 71 0.12 -1.23 11.89
C ALA A 71 -0.78 -1.89 10.84
N THR A 72 -1.46 -2.98 11.21
CA THR A 72 -2.34 -3.74 10.31
C THR A 72 -3.50 -2.89 9.80
N VAL A 73 -4.16 -2.12 10.67
CA VAL A 73 -5.25 -1.21 10.26
C VAL A 73 -4.77 -0.18 9.23
N ARG A 74 -3.56 0.36 9.38
CA ARG A 74 -3.00 1.32 8.41
C ARG A 74 -2.69 0.67 7.07
N ILE A 75 -2.14 -0.54 7.08
CA ILE A 75 -1.81 -1.31 5.88
C ILE A 75 -3.09 -1.65 5.11
N GLU A 76 -4.11 -2.19 5.78
CA GLU A 76 -5.36 -2.59 5.14
C GLU A 76 -6.16 -1.37 4.65
N ALA A 77 -6.20 -0.27 5.40
CA ALA A 77 -6.80 0.98 4.92
C ALA A 77 -6.10 1.52 3.66
N ALA A 78 -4.77 1.39 3.57
CA ALA A 78 -4.03 1.78 2.37
C ALA A 78 -4.33 0.86 1.17
N ARG A 79 -4.52 -0.45 1.41
CA ARG A 79 -4.90 -1.43 0.37
C ARG A 79 -6.29 -1.15 -0.17
N LEU A 80 -7.28 -0.97 0.70
CA LEU A 80 -8.67 -0.63 0.31
C LEU A 80 -8.73 0.65 -0.52
N ARG A 81 -8.05 1.71 -0.08
CA ARG A 81 -7.93 2.95 -0.86
C ARG A 81 -7.26 2.76 -2.22
N SER A 82 -6.30 1.84 -2.33
CA SER A 82 -5.59 1.59 -3.58
C SER A 82 -6.43 0.72 -4.54
N GLY A 83 -7.21 -0.23 -4.02
CA GLY A 83 -8.20 -0.99 -4.78
C GLY A 83 -9.29 -0.08 -5.36
N ALA A 84 -9.91 0.75 -4.50
CA ALA A 84 -10.91 1.72 -4.91
C ALA A 84 -10.39 2.75 -5.95
N ARG A 85 -9.08 3.07 -5.92
CA ARG A 85 -8.45 3.92 -6.95
C ARG A 85 -8.18 3.21 -8.27
N ARG A 86 -8.05 1.88 -8.26
CA ARG A 86 -7.83 1.04 -9.45
C ARG A 86 -9.13 0.61 -10.11
N GLU A 87 -10.24 0.64 -9.38
CA GLU A 87 -11.60 0.53 -9.91
C GLU A 87 -11.91 1.79 -10.75
N THR A 88 -11.34 1.82 -11.95
CA THR A 88 -11.67 2.82 -12.95
C THR A 88 -13.02 2.40 -13.54
N ALA A 89 -14.06 3.22 -13.37
CA ALA A 89 -15.31 3.03 -14.08
C ALA A 89 -14.98 2.89 -15.57
N VAL A 90 -15.21 1.70 -16.14
CA VAL A 90 -14.94 1.45 -17.55
C VAL A 90 -15.91 2.32 -18.34
N PRO A 91 -15.44 3.30 -19.14
CA PRO A 91 -16.35 4.15 -19.88
C PRO A 91 -17.19 3.29 -20.83
N PRO A 92 -18.49 3.57 -21.03
CA PRO A 92 -19.36 2.75 -21.88
C PRO A 92 -18.81 2.56 -23.31
N ALA A 93 -18.04 3.53 -23.82
CA ALA A 93 -17.33 3.41 -25.10
C ALA A 93 -16.27 2.29 -25.15
N ARG A 94 -15.65 1.94 -24.01
CA ARG A 94 -14.67 0.85 -23.91
C ARG A 94 -15.35 -0.52 -23.83
N ILE A 95 -16.53 -0.60 -23.19
CA ILE A 95 -17.39 -1.79 -23.20
C ILE A 95 -17.85 -2.07 -24.65
N ALA A 96 -18.29 -1.05 -25.37
CA ALA A 96 -18.71 -1.17 -26.77
C ALA A 96 -17.56 -1.63 -27.71
N ARG A 97 -16.31 -1.27 -27.43
CA ARG A 97 -15.14 -1.76 -28.18
C ARG A 97 -14.83 -3.23 -27.93
N LEU A 98 -15.00 -3.71 -26.70
CA LEU A 98 -14.79 -5.11 -26.34
C LEU A 98 -15.89 -6.02 -26.91
N ALA A 99 -17.09 -5.48 -27.13
CA ALA A 99 -18.20 -6.18 -27.77
C ALA A 99 -18.10 -6.26 -29.30
N ARG A 100 -17.12 -5.58 -29.93
CA ARG A 100 -16.93 -5.64 -31.39
C ARG A 100 -16.11 -6.88 -31.75
N PRO A 101 -16.58 -7.76 -32.66
CA PRO A 101 -15.78 -8.87 -33.16
C PRO A 101 -14.50 -8.32 -33.81
N PRO A 102 -13.33 -8.98 -33.64
CA PRO A 102 -12.08 -8.45 -34.14
C PRO A 102 -12.14 -8.34 -35.66
N ALA A 103 -12.09 -7.10 -36.17
CA ALA A 103 -11.83 -6.85 -37.57
C ALA A 103 -10.43 -7.42 -37.88
N ARG A 104 -10.36 -8.22 -38.94
CA ARG A 104 -9.17 -8.87 -39.48
C ARG A 104 -7.95 -7.95 -39.34
N LEU A 105 -6.96 -8.37 -38.55
CA LEU A 105 -5.76 -7.61 -38.26
C LEU A 105 -4.88 -7.54 -39.51
N GLU A 106 -4.97 -6.45 -40.27
CA GLU A 106 -3.89 -6.04 -41.14
C GLU A 106 -2.80 -5.33 -40.33
N GLN A 107 -1.60 -5.83 -40.54
CA GLN A 107 -0.39 -5.55 -39.80
C GLN A 107 0.11 -4.15 -40.14
N HIS A 108 0.19 -3.28 -39.12
CA HIS A 108 1.19 -2.22 -39.13
C HIS A 108 2.06 -2.32 -37.87
N ARG A 109 3.27 -2.80 -38.12
CA ARG A 109 4.44 -2.80 -37.25
C ARG A 109 4.80 -1.34 -36.91
N HIS A 110 4.95 -1.01 -35.62
CA HIS A 110 6.04 -0.19 -35.08
C HIS A 110 6.12 -0.42 -33.57
N GLY A 111 7.32 -0.79 -33.10
CA GLY A 111 7.52 -1.50 -31.84
C GLY A 111 7.46 -0.69 -30.55
N HIS A 112 7.07 -1.37 -29.47
CA HIS A 112 7.58 -1.06 -28.13
C HIS A 112 7.71 -2.35 -27.32
N ARG A 113 8.85 -2.50 -26.64
CA ARG A 113 9.33 -3.69 -25.95
C ARG A 113 8.30 -4.31 -24.99
N ALA A 114 8.32 -5.65 -25.00
CA ALA A 114 7.69 -6.53 -24.04
C ALA A 114 7.79 -6.02 -22.60
N GLY A 115 6.65 -5.93 -21.93
CA GLY A 115 6.60 -5.85 -20.49
C GLY A 115 7.22 -7.13 -19.93
N HIS A 116 8.38 -7.01 -19.29
CA HIS A 116 8.80 -8.04 -18.35
C HIS A 116 7.72 -8.11 -17.27
N ALA A 117 6.95 -9.19 -17.27
CA ALA A 117 6.20 -9.60 -16.10
C ALA A 117 7.22 -9.74 -14.97
N LEU A 118 7.16 -8.82 -14.01
CA LEU A 118 7.96 -8.93 -12.79
C LEU A 118 7.50 -10.24 -12.11
N PRO A 119 8.41 -11.15 -11.72
CA PRO A 119 8.01 -12.32 -10.95
C PRO A 119 7.28 -11.85 -9.70
N ASP A 120 6.26 -12.60 -9.28
CA ASP A 120 5.57 -12.41 -7.99
C ASP A 120 6.62 -12.34 -6.90
N ARG A 121 6.92 -11.12 -6.46
CA ARG A 121 7.90 -10.88 -5.42
C ARG A 121 7.33 -11.52 -4.15
N PRO A 122 8.07 -12.39 -3.45
CA PRO A 122 7.60 -12.94 -2.19
C PRO A 122 7.14 -11.78 -1.30
N ALA A 123 6.00 -11.96 -0.63
CA ALA A 123 5.44 -10.96 0.26
C ALA A 123 6.56 -10.48 1.19
N ALA A 124 6.95 -9.21 1.05
CA ALA A 124 8.03 -8.64 1.83
C ALA A 124 7.73 -8.88 3.31
N ASP A 125 8.78 -9.18 4.09
CA ASP A 125 8.67 -9.30 5.52
C ASP A 125 7.89 -8.10 6.10
N PRO A 126 6.98 -8.30 7.08
CA PRO A 126 6.15 -7.22 7.62
C PRO A 126 6.96 -6.03 8.13
N GLU A 127 8.16 -6.25 8.68
CA GLU A 127 9.07 -5.19 9.10
C GLU A 127 9.61 -4.42 7.89
N GLU A 128 10.03 -5.12 6.84
CA GLU A 128 10.50 -4.49 5.59
C GLU A 128 9.38 -3.65 4.94
N HIS A 129 8.14 -4.15 4.96
CA HIS A 129 6.98 -3.41 4.46
C HIS A 129 6.67 -2.16 5.30
N TYR A 130 6.77 -2.28 6.63
CA TYR A 130 6.61 -1.16 7.55
C TYR A 130 7.68 -0.08 7.33
N LEU A 131 8.96 -0.47 7.27
CA LEU A 131 10.09 0.43 7.00
C LEU A 131 9.93 1.11 5.63
N ALA A 132 9.52 0.38 4.59
CA ALA A 132 9.27 0.96 3.27
C ALA A 132 8.11 1.97 3.29
N THR A 133 7.10 1.77 4.14
CA THR A 133 5.95 2.68 4.29
C THR A 133 6.35 3.94 5.06
N GLU A 134 7.10 3.81 6.16
CA GLU A 134 7.60 4.95 6.92
C GLU A 134 8.61 5.78 6.11
N ARG A 135 9.50 5.14 5.33
CA ARG A 135 10.37 5.83 4.37
C ARG A 135 9.57 6.64 3.34
N ARG A 136 8.50 6.05 2.78
CA ARG A 136 7.60 6.75 1.84
C ARG A 136 6.88 7.93 2.49
N ARG A 137 6.44 7.78 3.74
CA ARG A 137 5.79 8.86 4.50
C ARG A 137 6.75 10.00 4.81
N ALA A 138 7.97 9.68 5.26
CA ALA A 138 9.03 10.66 5.50
C ALA A 138 9.39 11.43 4.22
N LEU A 139 9.57 10.73 3.11
CA LEU A 139 9.81 11.34 1.80
C LEU A 139 8.67 12.30 1.40
N ARG A 140 7.41 11.88 1.53
CA ARG A 140 6.25 12.73 1.21
C ARG A 140 6.20 14.00 2.07
N ARG A 141 6.52 13.92 3.37
CA ARG A 141 6.60 15.09 4.27
C ARG A 141 7.69 16.08 3.85
N LEU A 142 8.81 15.60 3.33
CA LEU A 142 9.88 16.46 2.82
C LEU A 142 9.48 17.11 1.50
N ILE A 143 8.82 16.37 0.61
CA ILE A 143 8.35 16.88 -0.66
C ILE A 143 7.37 18.04 -0.47
N THR A 144 6.47 17.98 0.51
CA THR A 144 5.53 19.08 0.80
C THR A 144 6.21 20.38 1.25
N ARG A 145 7.47 20.30 1.71
CA ARG A 145 8.26 21.46 2.17
C ARG A 145 9.19 22.02 1.07
N LEU A 146 9.24 21.39 -0.11
CA LEU A 146 10.11 21.85 -1.18
C LEU A 146 9.63 23.19 -1.77
N PRO A 147 10.56 24.04 -2.25
CA PRO A 147 10.20 25.34 -2.79
C PRO A 147 9.54 25.24 -4.17
N GLY A 148 8.65 26.20 -4.45
CA GLY A 148 8.09 26.45 -5.78
C GLY A 148 7.23 25.31 -6.32
N ARG A 149 7.43 24.94 -7.59
CA ARG A 149 6.64 23.91 -8.30
C ARG A 149 7.06 22.47 -7.99
N CYS A 150 8.13 22.27 -7.21
CA CYS A 150 8.70 20.96 -6.95
C CYS A 150 7.80 19.96 -6.20
N PRO A 151 7.00 20.38 -5.19
CA PRO A 151 6.06 19.47 -4.54
C PRO A 151 5.07 18.85 -5.51
N ARG A 152 4.53 19.64 -6.45
CA ARG A 152 3.56 19.17 -7.45
C ARG A 152 4.20 18.17 -8.42
N LEU A 153 5.37 18.50 -8.98
CA LEU A 153 6.05 17.61 -9.92
C LEU A 153 6.47 16.28 -9.28
N LEU A 154 7.10 16.31 -8.10
CA LEU A 154 7.58 15.09 -7.45
C LEU A 154 6.43 14.23 -6.92
N THR A 155 5.32 14.85 -6.49
CA THR A 155 4.11 14.10 -6.13
C THR A 155 3.52 13.38 -7.34
N ALA A 156 3.41 14.05 -8.48
CA ALA A 156 2.91 13.44 -9.72
C ALA A 156 3.79 12.27 -10.17
N LEU A 157 5.12 12.46 -10.19
CA LEU A 157 6.09 11.41 -10.53
C LEU A 157 6.05 10.19 -9.59
N LEU A 158 5.68 10.37 -8.32
CA LEU A 158 5.59 9.29 -7.33
C LEU A 158 4.21 8.64 -7.25
N ALA A 159 3.17 9.28 -7.79
CA ALA A 159 1.82 8.73 -7.87
C ALA A 159 1.60 7.93 -9.16
N ALA A 160 2.36 8.26 -10.20
CA ALA A 160 2.31 7.67 -11.52
C ALA A 160 3.02 6.31 -11.59
N ASP A 161 2.37 5.25 -11.12
CA ASP A 161 2.77 3.90 -11.55
C ASP A 161 2.43 3.74 -13.04
N GLY A 162 3.42 3.99 -13.91
CA GLY A 162 3.32 3.79 -15.35
C GLY A 162 2.90 4.99 -16.21
N ALA A 163 2.75 6.20 -15.67
CA ALA A 163 2.42 7.37 -16.48
C ALA A 163 3.63 7.88 -17.29
N THR A 164 3.34 8.35 -18.50
CA THR A 164 4.31 8.95 -19.42
C THR A 164 4.62 10.39 -19.03
N TYR A 165 5.77 10.91 -19.47
CA TYR A 165 6.10 12.32 -19.26
C TYR A 165 5.12 13.29 -19.93
N GLN A 166 4.42 12.85 -20.99
CA GLN A 166 3.39 13.64 -21.65
C GLN A 166 2.17 13.83 -20.74
N GLU A 167 1.70 12.76 -20.10
CA GLU A 167 0.57 12.80 -19.17
C GLU A 167 0.89 13.69 -17.95
N ILE A 168 2.10 13.55 -17.41
CA ILE A 168 2.59 14.37 -16.29
C ILE A 168 2.70 15.84 -16.70
N ALA A 169 3.20 16.13 -17.91
CA ALA A 169 3.29 17.50 -18.42
C ALA A 169 1.89 18.14 -18.59
N GLY A 170 0.93 17.37 -19.10
CA GLY A 170 -0.46 17.78 -19.24
C GLY A 170 -1.12 18.10 -17.90
N GLU A 171 -0.97 17.22 -16.90
CA GLU A 171 -1.49 17.43 -15.55
C GLU A 171 -0.91 18.68 -14.88
N LEU A 172 0.38 18.96 -15.12
CA LEU A 172 1.09 20.09 -14.53
C LEU A 172 0.95 21.39 -15.33
N GLY A 173 0.34 21.36 -16.51
CA GLY A 173 0.20 22.52 -17.41
C GLY A 173 1.56 23.06 -17.88
N ILE A 174 2.53 22.18 -18.14
CA ILE A 174 3.87 22.53 -18.61
C ILE A 174 4.16 21.85 -19.95
N SER A 175 5.18 22.32 -20.68
CA SER A 175 5.62 21.62 -21.89
C SER A 175 6.31 20.30 -21.52
N GLN A 176 6.09 19.25 -22.33
CA GLN A 176 6.74 17.95 -22.15
C GLN A 176 8.28 18.08 -22.11
N GLY A 177 8.86 18.96 -22.94
CA GLY A 177 10.30 19.23 -22.94
C GLY A 177 10.85 19.83 -21.64
N SER A 178 9.99 20.44 -20.80
CA SER A 178 10.39 21.01 -19.51
C SER A 178 10.44 19.99 -18.37
N VAL A 179 9.86 18.80 -18.54
CA VAL A 179 9.73 17.79 -17.46
C VAL A 179 11.11 17.31 -16.99
N GLY A 180 12.03 17.04 -17.92
CA GLY A 180 13.39 16.56 -17.61
C GLY A 180 14.22 17.55 -16.78
N PRO A 181 14.44 18.79 -17.27
CA PRO A 181 15.16 19.82 -16.53
C PRO A 181 14.51 20.14 -15.18
N LEU A 182 13.17 20.21 -15.13
CA LEU A 182 12.44 20.49 -13.89
C LEU A 182 12.58 19.35 -12.87
N ARG A 183 12.54 18.10 -13.32
CA ARG A 183 12.80 16.91 -12.49
C ARG A 183 14.20 16.97 -11.89
N SER A 184 15.22 17.25 -12.71
CA SER A 184 16.60 17.37 -12.23
C SER A 184 16.73 18.44 -11.14
N ARG A 185 16.21 19.65 -11.39
CA ARG A 185 16.21 20.75 -10.43
C ARG A 185 15.51 20.37 -9.12
N CYS A 186 14.33 19.75 -9.21
CA CYS A 186 13.55 19.39 -8.03
C CYS A 186 14.16 18.25 -7.21
N LEU A 187 14.78 17.25 -7.85
CA LEU A 187 15.57 16.23 -7.16
C LEU A 187 16.82 16.83 -6.49
N GLY A 188 17.44 17.84 -7.10
CA GLY A 188 18.51 18.60 -6.49
C GLY A 188 18.09 19.34 -5.21
N CYS A 189 16.92 20.00 -5.22
CA CYS A 189 16.35 20.62 -4.02
C CYS A 189 16.08 19.59 -2.92
N LEU A 190 15.50 18.44 -3.28
CA LEU A 190 15.22 17.36 -2.33
C LEU A 190 16.49 16.77 -1.72
N ARG A 191 17.53 16.51 -2.52
CA ARG A 191 18.83 16.03 -1.99
C ARG A 191 19.43 16.99 -0.98
N ARG A 192 19.42 18.30 -1.26
CA ARG A 192 19.95 19.29 -0.31
C ARG A 192 19.21 19.26 1.02
N MET A 193 17.88 19.22 1.00
CA MET A 193 17.07 19.11 2.21
C MET A 193 17.33 17.80 2.98
N LEU A 194 17.43 16.67 2.27
CA LEU A 194 17.70 15.37 2.88
C LEU A 194 19.07 15.34 3.57
N VAL A 195 20.10 15.91 2.96
CA VAL A 195 21.44 16.01 3.58
C VAL A 195 21.38 16.82 4.87
N THR A 196 20.60 17.91 4.90
CA THR A 196 20.38 18.71 6.12
C THR A 196 19.65 17.91 7.20
N GLU A 197 18.55 17.24 6.87
CA GLU A 197 17.72 16.47 7.82
C GLU A 197 18.45 15.25 8.39
N VAL A 198 19.12 14.45 7.54
CA VAL A 198 19.94 13.31 8.01
C VAL A 198 21.11 13.82 8.85
N GLY A 199 21.75 14.93 8.44
CA GLY A 199 22.81 15.56 9.22
C GLY A 199 22.34 16.09 10.59
N ILE A 200 21.06 16.45 10.74
CA ILE A 200 20.45 16.84 12.03
C ILE A 200 20.18 15.61 12.90
N VAL A 201 19.64 14.53 12.31
CA VAL A 201 19.34 13.27 13.02
C VAL A 201 20.63 12.62 13.55
N GLU A 202 21.69 12.54 12.75
CA GLU A 202 22.99 11.98 13.16
C GLU A 202 23.66 12.81 14.28
N ARG A 203 23.42 14.12 14.32
CA ARG A 203 23.94 15.00 15.38
C ARG A 203 23.11 14.92 16.67
N GLY A 204 21.81 14.66 16.57
CA GLY A 204 20.92 14.48 17.73
C GLY A 204 20.95 13.06 18.34
N GLY A 205 21.50 12.08 17.62
CA GLY A 205 21.59 10.68 18.06
C GLY A 205 22.80 10.32 18.92
N ARG A 206 23.75 11.24 19.17
CA ARG A 206 24.81 11.03 20.17
C ARG A 206 24.28 11.32 21.57
N VAL A 207 23.60 10.34 22.15
CA VAL A 207 23.41 10.26 23.60
C VAL A 207 24.74 9.81 24.21
N ARG A 208 25.28 10.63 25.12
CA ARG A 208 26.43 10.29 25.97
C ARG A 208 26.03 9.32 27.06
#